data_AF-A0A8D9GBN7-F1
#
_entry.id   AF-A0A8D9GBN7-F1
#
_cell.length_a   1.000
_cell.length_b   1.000
_cell.length_c   1.000
_cell.angle_alpha   90.00
_cell.angle_beta   90.00
_cell.angle_gamma   90.00
#
_symmetry.space_group_name_H-M   'P 1'
#
loop_
_entity.id
_entity.type
_entity.pdbx_description
1 polymer ?
#
loop_
_entity_poly.entity_id
_entity_poly.type
_entity_poly.pdbx_seq_one_letter_code
_entity_poly.pdbx_strand_id
1 'polypeptide(L)'
;MLFRCSKALELWDLTECPKPAQGFSNGLEANIAFLFDALDGNGAGDSKVRSIPWVLWNVWKNRNALLYAETQTSPSFWVLNAEEEATLWFEANKQAQHIEAQSHRMGDMERWCPPSTALISGGAWIARDHTRNVLFHGRDAFTPSSNRMIAELRGILWVMQSARDLHFHSICIASDHRDTVEALLSPASWPRFRCLLEQIMALCNSFFSVAFEVEKVGANSIVRDIAKV
;
A
#
# COMPACT_ATOMS: atom_id res chain seq x y z
N MET A 1 -21.73 14.07 -12.16
CA MET A 1 -22.26 13.12 -11.15
C MET A 1 -22.03 13.61 -9.72
N LEU A 2 -20.79 13.94 -9.34
CA LEU A 2 -20.40 14.41 -7.99
C LEU A 2 -21.26 15.55 -7.42
N PHE A 3 -21.89 16.35 -8.28
CA PHE A 3 -22.63 17.54 -7.89
C PHE A 3 -24.11 17.54 -8.29
N ARG A 4 -24.52 16.62 -9.18
CA ARG A 4 -25.78 16.77 -9.92
C ARG A 4 -26.70 15.54 -9.91
N CYS A 5 -26.24 14.37 -9.49
CA CYS A 5 -27.21 13.28 -9.28
C CYS A 5 -28.10 13.62 -8.08
N SER A 6 -29.34 13.12 -8.06
CA SER A 6 -30.33 13.41 -7.00
C SER A 6 -29.76 13.20 -5.59
N LYS A 7 -29.03 12.12 -5.39
CA LYS A 7 -28.37 11.82 -4.11
C LYS A 7 -27.20 12.73 -3.77
N ALA A 8 -26.42 13.15 -4.77
CA ALA A 8 -25.37 14.14 -4.53
C ALA A 8 -25.99 15.50 -4.15
N LEU A 9 -27.04 15.93 -4.85
CA LEU A 9 -27.77 17.16 -4.52
C LEU A 9 -28.35 17.10 -3.10
N GLU A 10 -28.99 15.98 -2.73
CA GLU A 10 -29.49 15.75 -1.36
C GLU A 10 -28.37 15.84 -0.31
N LEU A 11 -27.22 15.21 -0.56
CA LEU A 11 -26.06 15.31 0.33
C LEU A 11 -25.54 16.74 0.42
N TRP A 12 -25.37 17.43 -0.71
CA TRP A 12 -24.95 18.82 -0.73
C TRP A 12 -25.96 19.72 -0.01
N ASP A 13 -27.26 19.49 -0.15
CA ASP A 13 -28.34 20.23 0.54
C ASP A 13 -28.37 20.01 2.05
N LEU A 14 -28.03 18.81 2.49
CA LEU A 14 -27.85 18.51 3.91
C LEU A 14 -26.53 19.05 4.47
N THR A 15 -25.52 19.20 3.62
CA THR A 15 -24.29 19.89 4.03
C THR A 15 -24.53 21.38 4.05
N GLU A 16 -24.23 22.04 5.17
CA GLU A 16 -24.18 23.50 5.26
C GLU A 16 -22.90 24.07 4.60
N CYS A 17 -22.34 23.34 3.62
CA CYS A 17 -21.15 23.75 2.87
C CYS A 17 -21.47 24.91 1.91
N PRO A 18 -20.47 25.75 1.58
CA PRO A 18 -20.58 26.75 0.54
C PRO A 18 -21.00 26.15 -0.81
N LYS A 19 -21.90 26.84 -1.50
CA LYS A 19 -22.35 26.49 -2.86
C LYS A 19 -22.43 27.73 -3.73
N PRO A 20 -22.26 27.61 -5.06
CA PRO A 20 -22.53 28.71 -5.96
C PRO A 20 -23.99 29.18 -5.84
N ALA A 21 -24.25 30.48 -6.00
CA ALA A 21 -25.59 31.06 -5.84
C ALA A 21 -26.66 30.45 -6.76
N GLN A 22 -26.25 29.95 -7.93
CA GLN A 22 -27.13 29.28 -8.90
C GLN A 22 -27.08 27.74 -8.78
N GLY A 23 -26.47 27.22 -7.71
CA GLY A 23 -26.14 25.81 -7.56
C GLY A 23 -24.96 25.37 -8.43
N PHE A 24 -24.57 24.10 -8.31
CA PHE A 24 -23.45 23.55 -9.06
C PHE A 24 -23.76 23.45 -10.56
N SER A 25 -22.80 23.89 -11.37
CA SER A 25 -22.88 23.90 -12.83
C SER A 25 -22.64 22.52 -13.45
N ASN A 26 -22.69 22.43 -14.79
CA ASN A 26 -22.25 21.23 -15.53
C ASN A 26 -20.73 21.07 -15.60
N GLY A 27 -19.97 22.14 -15.41
CA GLY A 27 -18.51 22.10 -15.46
C GLY A 27 -17.95 21.52 -14.16
N LEU A 28 -17.26 20.39 -14.25
CA LEU A 28 -16.61 19.78 -13.09
C LEU A 28 -15.55 20.73 -12.52
N GLU A 29 -14.75 21.31 -13.41
CA GLU A 29 -13.64 22.19 -13.13
C GLU A 29 -14.12 23.45 -12.40
N ALA A 30 -15.20 24.07 -12.88
CA ALA A 30 -15.77 25.27 -12.27
C ALA A 30 -16.30 24.99 -10.85
N ASN A 31 -16.94 23.84 -10.65
CA ASN A 31 -17.46 23.45 -9.33
C ASN A 31 -16.33 23.12 -8.34
N ILE A 32 -15.28 22.44 -8.79
CA ILE A 32 -14.11 22.11 -7.96
C ILE A 32 -13.33 23.38 -7.63
N ALA A 33 -13.12 24.29 -8.59
CA ALA A 33 -12.45 25.57 -8.37
C ALA A 33 -13.17 26.39 -7.29
N PHE A 34 -14.50 26.52 -7.38
CA PHE A 34 -15.29 27.20 -6.36
C PHE A 34 -15.10 26.61 -4.95
N LEU A 35 -15.03 25.28 -4.84
CA LEU A 35 -14.80 24.61 -3.56
C LEU A 35 -13.39 24.81 -3.02
N PHE A 36 -12.38 24.86 -3.89
CA PHE A 36 -11.01 25.20 -3.49
C PHE A 36 -10.91 26.65 -3.03
N ASP A 37 -11.54 27.61 -3.73
CA ASP A 37 -11.61 29.00 -3.28
C ASP A 37 -12.27 29.11 -1.89
N ALA A 38 -13.31 28.32 -1.64
CA ALA A 38 -13.97 28.26 -0.33
C ALA A 38 -13.06 27.67 0.76
N LEU A 39 -12.24 26.67 0.44
CA LEU A 39 -11.27 26.05 1.35
C LEU A 39 -10.07 26.98 1.65
N ASP A 40 -9.62 27.75 0.66
CA ASP A 40 -8.51 28.70 0.77
C ASP A 40 -8.89 30.00 1.49
N GLY A 41 -10.17 30.37 1.48
CA GLY A 41 -10.72 31.42 2.34
C GLY A 41 -10.56 31.06 3.83
N ASN A 42 -10.92 31.97 4.75
CA ASN A 42 -10.86 31.78 6.21
C ASN A 42 -11.64 30.55 6.79
N GLY A 43 -12.06 29.59 5.95
CA GLY A 43 -12.76 28.34 6.26
C GLY A 43 -11.98 27.32 7.09
N ALA A 44 -10.70 27.56 7.41
CA ALA A 44 -9.99 26.75 8.39
C ALA A 44 -10.67 26.72 9.78
N GLY A 45 -11.48 27.75 10.10
CA GLY A 45 -12.25 27.81 11.34
C GLY A 45 -13.61 27.10 11.30
N ASP A 46 -14.20 26.92 10.11
CA ASP A 46 -15.55 26.38 9.95
C ASP A 46 -15.50 24.88 9.65
N SER A 47 -16.06 24.06 10.54
CA SER A 47 -16.12 22.61 10.37
C SER A 47 -16.86 22.19 9.10
N LYS A 48 -17.83 22.99 8.64
CA LYS A 48 -18.59 22.75 7.41
C LYS A 48 -17.72 22.93 6.17
N VAL A 49 -16.93 23.99 6.11
CA VAL A 49 -16.00 24.21 4.99
C VAL A 49 -14.92 23.13 4.96
N ARG A 50 -14.39 22.75 6.13
CA ARG A 50 -13.38 21.69 6.23
C ARG A 50 -13.88 20.32 5.78
N SER A 51 -15.17 20.04 5.85
CA SER A 51 -15.72 18.73 5.47
C SER A 51 -15.89 18.55 3.95
N ILE A 52 -15.72 19.61 3.14
CA ILE A 52 -15.86 19.57 1.67
C ILE A 52 -15.10 18.40 1.02
N PRO A 53 -13.80 18.12 1.33
CA PRO A 53 -13.09 16.99 0.75
C PRO A 53 -13.71 15.63 1.10
N TRP A 54 -14.20 15.47 2.33
CA TRP A 54 -14.85 14.25 2.79
C TRP A 54 -16.23 14.05 2.16
N VAL A 55 -16.98 15.13 1.93
CA VAL A 55 -18.24 15.09 1.19
C VAL A 55 -18.00 14.64 -0.26
N LEU A 56 -17.03 15.26 -0.95
CA LEU A 56 -16.63 14.87 -2.31
C LEU A 56 -16.22 13.39 -2.39
N TRP A 57 -15.39 12.97 -1.44
CA TRP A 57 -14.90 11.60 -1.33
C TRP A 57 -16.05 10.60 -1.10
N ASN A 58 -17.01 10.94 -0.24
CA ASN A 58 -18.17 10.09 0.02
C ASN A 58 -19.08 9.95 -1.21
N VAL A 59 -19.32 11.03 -1.95
CA VAL A 59 -20.10 10.96 -3.21
C VAL A 59 -19.35 10.11 -4.26
N TRP A 60 -18.02 10.26 -4.35
CA TRP A 60 -17.20 9.49 -5.29
C TRP A 60 -17.16 8.00 -4.95
N LYS A 61 -16.84 7.64 -3.70
CA LYS A 61 -16.74 6.24 -3.23
C LYS A 61 -18.08 5.51 -3.37
N ASN A 62 -19.16 6.16 -2.94
CA ASN A 62 -20.48 5.52 -2.91
C ASN A 62 -21.22 5.65 -4.24
N ARG A 63 -20.58 6.11 -5.32
CA ARG A 63 -21.18 6.30 -6.64
C ARG A 63 -22.06 5.14 -7.11
N ASN A 64 -21.56 3.91 -7.03
CA ASN A 64 -22.33 2.74 -7.51
C ASN A 64 -23.48 2.40 -6.56
N ALA A 65 -23.28 2.55 -5.25
CA ALA A 65 -24.34 2.38 -4.28
C ALA A 65 -25.44 3.44 -4.47
N LEU A 66 -25.07 4.72 -4.59
CA LEU A 66 -26.01 5.84 -4.78
C LEU A 66 -26.83 5.77 -6.08
N LEU A 67 -26.35 5.05 -7.10
CA LEU A 67 -27.03 4.94 -8.40
C LEU A 67 -27.77 3.62 -8.59
N TYR A 68 -27.30 2.52 -8.00
CA TYR A 68 -27.76 1.17 -8.32
C TYR A 68 -28.18 0.34 -7.11
N ALA A 69 -27.87 0.78 -5.89
CA ALA A 69 -28.27 0.10 -4.68
C ALA A 69 -29.24 0.98 -3.89
N GLU A 70 -30.37 0.42 -3.47
CA GLU A 70 -31.18 1.01 -2.40
C GLU A 70 -30.44 0.84 -1.06
N THR A 71 -29.23 1.40 -0.94
CA THR A 71 -28.48 1.37 0.31
C THR A 71 -29.26 2.15 1.36
N GLN A 72 -29.69 1.44 2.42
CA GLN A 72 -30.53 1.91 3.52
C GLN A 72 -29.87 2.95 4.46
N THR A 73 -28.71 3.50 4.10
CA THR A 73 -27.99 4.45 4.93
C THR A 73 -28.46 5.86 4.64
N SER A 74 -28.97 6.54 5.68
CA SER A 74 -29.49 7.90 5.57
C SER A 74 -28.42 8.88 5.07
N PRO A 75 -28.72 9.76 4.09
CA PRO A 75 -27.83 10.86 3.67
C PRO A 75 -27.32 11.72 4.84
N SER A 76 -28.11 11.92 5.89
CA SER A 76 -27.70 12.65 7.09
C SER A 76 -26.55 11.98 7.83
N PHE A 77 -26.49 10.65 7.84
CA PHE A 77 -25.37 9.90 8.45
C PHE A 77 -24.07 10.20 7.70
N TRP A 78 -24.11 10.23 6.36
CA TRP A 78 -22.93 10.51 5.55
C TRP A 78 -22.38 11.92 5.75
N VAL A 79 -23.26 12.90 5.91
CA VAL A 79 -22.88 14.28 6.22
C VAL A 79 -22.23 14.37 7.60
N LEU A 80 -22.87 13.78 8.62
CA LEU A 80 -22.34 13.78 9.98
C LEU A 80 -20.96 13.10 10.04
N ASN A 81 -20.81 11.94 9.41
CA ASN A 81 -19.53 11.23 9.35
C ASN A 81 -18.46 12.04 8.63
N ALA A 82 -18.80 12.73 7.52
CA ALA A 82 -17.86 13.58 6.81
C ALA A 82 -17.37 14.76 7.67
N GLU A 83 -18.26 15.38 8.45
CA GLU A 83 -17.92 16.47 9.36
C GLU A 83 -17.07 16.00 10.55
N GLU A 84 -17.41 14.83 11.12
CA GLU A 84 -16.66 14.22 12.21
C GLU A 84 -15.24 13.82 11.75
N GLU A 85 -15.11 13.11 10.63
CA GLU A 85 -13.81 12.73 10.06
C GLU A 85 -12.95 13.96 9.74
N ALA A 86 -13.54 15.01 9.17
CA ALA A 86 -12.83 16.26 8.89
C ALA A 86 -12.36 16.95 10.17
N THR A 87 -13.16 16.92 11.23
CA THR A 87 -12.81 17.52 12.53
C THR A 87 -11.68 16.74 13.19
N LEU A 88 -11.78 15.41 13.25
CA LEU A 88 -10.74 14.54 13.81
C LEU A 88 -9.42 14.71 13.06
N TRP A 89 -9.46 14.79 11.73
CA TRP A 89 -8.28 15.03 10.92
C TRP A 89 -7.66 16.40 11.22
N PHE A 90 -8.48 17.46 11.31
CA PHE A 90 -8.00 18.80 11.63
C PHE A 90 -7.35 18.88 13.02
N GLU A 91 -7.96 18.26 14.03
CA GLU A 91 -7.44 18.22 15.40
C GLU A 91 -6.11 17.46 15.50
N ALA A 92 -6.01 16.30 14.84
CA ALA A 92 -4.78 15.52 14.77
C ALA A 92 -3.63 16.32 14.13
N ASN A 93 -3.91 17.05 13.05
CA ASN A 93 -2.91 17.87 12.37
C ASN A 93 -2.53 19.12 13.20
N LYS A 94 -3.47 19.71 13.96
CA LYS A 94 -3.15 20.81 14.88
C LYS A 94 -2.24 20.36 16.03
N GLN A 95 -2.46 19.16 16.57
CA GLN A 95 -1.55 18.57 17.57
C GLN A 95 -0.16 18.32 16.99
N ALA A 96 -0.07 17.78 15.77
CA ALA A 96 1.21 17.59 15.09
C ALA A 96 1.97 18.92 14.91
N GLN A 97 1.29 20.00 14.48
CA GLN A 97 1.88 21.33 14.35
C GLN A 97 2.36 21.92 15.69
N HIS A 98 1.63 21.66 16.78
CA HIS A 98 2.05 22.11 18.12
C HIS A 98 3.28 21.33 18.63
N ILE A 99 3.34 20.03 18.35
CA ILE A 99 4.51 19.19 18.63
C ILE A 99 5.73 19.70 17.83
N GLU A 100 5.55 20.03 16.55
CA GLU A 100 6.61 20.62 15.71
C GLU A 100 7.09 21.99 16.23
N ALA A 101 6.17 22.87 16.62
CA ALA A 101 6.50 24.20 17.15
C ALA A 101 7.20 24.13 18.52
N GLN A 102 6.88 23.14 19.36
CA GLN A 102 7.55 22.88 20.63
C GLN A 102 8.93 22.23 20.43
N SER A 103 9.06 21.32 19.46
CA SER A 103 10.33 20.72 19.03
C SER A 103 11.34 21.79 18.59
N HIS A 104 10.92 22.87 17.95
CA HIS A 104 11.83 23.96 17.51
C HIS A 104 12.45 24.80 18.66
N ARG A 105 12.00 24.65 19.91
CA ARG A 105 12.57 25.35 21.09
C ARG A 105 13.52 24.49 21.92
N MET A 106 13.54 23.17 21.70
CA MET A 106 14.48 22.25 22.32
C MET A 106 15.46 21.78 21.22
N GLY A 107 16.75 21.97 21.43
CA GLY A 107 17.76 21.96 20.38
C GLY A 107 17.70 20.76 19.42
N ASP A 108 17.79 21.10 18.12
CA ASP A 108 18.28 20.32 16.97
C ASP A 108 18.24 18.78 17.05
N MET A 109 17.13 18.20 17.50
CA MET A 109 16.93 16.77 17.44
C MET A 109 15.46 16.44 17.27
N GLU A 110 15.03 16.44 15.99
CA GLU A 110 13.96 15.61 15.40
C GLU A 110 13.53 16.22 14.05
N ARG A 111 14.49 16.58 13.19
CA ARG A 111 14.19 16.61 11.76
C ARG A 111 13.97 15.16 11.34
N TRP A 112 12.86 14.86 10.67
CA TRP A 112 12.71 13.55 10.03
C TRP A 112 13.92 13.35 9.11
N CYS A 113 14.83 12.49 9.54
CA CYS A 113 15.90 12.00 8.71
C CYS A 113 15.37 10.72 8.06
N PRO A 114 15.43 10.57 6.73
CA PRO A 114 15.23 9.24 6.15
C PRO A 114 16.18 8.29 6.89
N PRO A 115 15.72 7.09 7.30
CA PRO A 115 16.57 6.13 8.01
C PRO A 115 17.87 6.00 7.22
N SER A 116 18.97 6.39 7.86
CA SER A 116 20.29 6.64 7.28
C SER A 116 20.61 5.59 6.23
N THR A 117 20.35 5.86 4.93
CA THR A 117 20.37 4.89 3.82
C THR A 117 20.47 3.46 4.35
N ALA A 118 19.38 2.97 4.98
CA ALA A 118 19.43 1.66 5.61
C ALA A 118 20.01 0.70 4.57
N LEU A 119 20.96 -0.15 4.96
CA LEU A 119 21.57 -1.14 4.06
C LEU A 119 20.47 -2.12 3.60
N ILE A 120 19.62 -1.69 2.68
CA ILE A 120 18.50 -2.46 2.20
C ILE A 120 19.05 -3.65 1.45
N SER A 121 18.51 -4.82 1.74
CA SER A 121 18.80 -6.02 0.97
C SER A 121 17.80 -6.04 -0.17
N GLY A 122 18.22 -5.80 -1.41
CA GLY A 122 17.34 -5.97 -2.56
C GLY A 122 17.12 -7.46 -2.85
N GLY A 123 15.95 -7.79 -3.38
CA GLY A 123 15.64 -9.12 -3.87
C GLY A 123 14.84 -9.06 -5.15
N ALA A 124 14.98 -10.08 -5.99
CA ALA A 124 14.26 -10.21 -7.23
C ALA A 124 14.03 -11.69 -7.58
N TRP A 125 13.03 -11.96 -8.41
CA TRP A 125 12.78 -13.28 -8.97
C TRP A 125 12.13 -13.18 -10.35
N ILE A 126 12.27 -14.23 -11.16
CA ILE A 126 11.64 -14.37 -12.48
C ILE A 126 11.02 -15.76 -12.56
N ALA A 127 9.71 -15.83 -12.80
CA ALA A 127 9.01 -17.08 -13.09
C ALA A 127 9.01 -17.34 -14.60
N ARG A 128 9.31 -18.59 -14.97
CA ARG A 128 9.32 -19.03 -16.37
C ARG A 128 8.44 -20.26 -16.56
N ASP A 129 7.90 -20.41 -17.76
CA ASP A 129 7.26 -21.66 -18.17
C ASP A 129 8.31 -22.73 -18.55
N HIS A 130 7.83 -23.94 -18.84
CA HIS A 130 8.66 -25.07 -19.26
C HIS A 130 9.41 -24.84 -20.59
N THR A 131 8.95 -23.90 -21.42
CA THR A 131 9.64 -23.46 -22.64
C THR A 131 10.60 -22.29 -22.42
N ARG A 132 10.81 -21.90 -21.16
CA ARG A 132 11.67 -20.79 -20.70
C ARG A 132 11.14 -19.39 -21.03
N ASN A 133 9.88 -19.24 -21.41
CA ASN A 133 9.28 -17.90 -21.54
C ASN A 133 9.08 -17.30 -20.16
N VAL A 134 9.37 -16.00 -20.03
CA VAL A 134 9.10 -15.27 -18.79
C VAL A 134 7.60 -15.03 -18.66
N LEU A 135 7.02 -15.47 -17.55
CA LEU A 135 5.61 -15.28 -17.22
C LEU A 135 5.44 -14.07 -16.29
N PHE A 136 6.20 -14.06 -15.21
CA PHE A 136 6.13 -13.04 -14.16
C PHE A 136 7.52 -12.72 -13.63
N HIS A 137 7.66 -11.57 -13.00
CA HIS A 137 8.85 -11.20 -12.27
C HIS A 137 8.47 -10.28 -11.11
N GLY A 138 9.30 -10.27 -10.08
CA GLY A 138 9.13 -9.40 -8.92
C GLY A 138 10.48 -8.82 -8.50
N ARG A 139 10.45 -7.61 -7.94
CA ARG A 139 11.57 -7.02 -7.20
C ARG A 139 11.06 -6.32 -5.96
N ASP A 140 11.84 -6.34 -4.89
CA ASP A 140 11.49 -5.67 -3.64
C ASP A 140 12.75 -5.31 -2.83
N ALA A 141 12.58 -4.39 -1.88
CA ALA A 141 13.60 -3.97 -0.92
C ALA A 141 13.26 -4.52 0.47
N PHE A 142 14.17 -5.30 1.04
CA PHE A 142 14.02 -5.89 2.36
C PHE A 142 14.84 -5.13 3.40
N THR A 143 14.41 -5.25 4.66
CA THR A 143 15.24 -4.86 5.79
C THR A 143 16.59 -5.60 5.74
N PRO A 144 17.70 -4.93 6.14
CA PRO A 144 19.03 -5.51 6.10
C PRO A 144 19.06 -6.92 6.69
N SER A 145 19.62 -7.87 5.94
CA SER A 145 19.86 -9.22 6.45
C SER A 145 21.29 -9.32 6.99
N SER A 146 21.47 -9.98 8.13
CA SER A 146 22.79 -10.04 8.79
C SER A 146 23.82 -10.91 8.05
N ASN A 147 23.39 -11.72 7.08
CA ASN A 147 24.25 -12.44 6.15
C ASN A 147 23.48 -12.85 4.89
N ARG A 148 24.22 -13.28 3.86
CA ARG A 148 23.66 -13.74 2.58
C ARG A 148 22.66 -14.89 2.74
N MET A 149 22.92 -15.87 3.59
CA MET A 149 22.04 -17.01 3.80
C MET A 149 20.63 -16.60 4.26
N ILE A 150 20.54 -15.64 5.19
CA ILE A 150 19.26 -15.09 5.64
C ILE A 150 18.57 -14.32 4.52
N ALA A 151 19.31 -13.53 3.73
CA ALA A 151 18.75 -12.82 2.58
C ALA A 151 18.14 -13.79 1.56
N GLU A 152 18.86 -14.85 1.21
CA GLU A 152 18.42 -15.88 0.26
C GLU A 152 17.18 -16.63 0.76
N LEU A 153 17.16 -17.07 2.04
CA LEU A 153 16.01 -17.76 2.62
C LEU A 153 14.77 -16.86 2.70
N ARG A 154 14.94 -15.57 3.07
CA ARG A 154 13.84 -14.59 3.04
C ARG A 154 13.34 -14.36 1.61
N GLY A 155 14.26 -14.30 0.64
CA GLY A 155 13.94 -14.24 -0.78
C GLY A 155 13.09 -15.43 -1.21
N ILE A 156 13.48 -16.66 -0.86
CA ILE A 156 12.74 -17.88 -1.21
C ILE A 156 11.35 -17.89 -0.57
N LEU A 157 11.24 -17.47 0.69
CA LEU A 157 9.95 -17.33 1.37
C LEU A 157 9.02 -16.39 0.58
N TRP A 158 9.55 -15.25 0.13
CA TRP A 158 8.82 -14.29 -0.68
C TRP A 158 8.46 -14.83 -2.07
N VAL A 159 9.36 -15.56 -2.74
CA VAL A 159 9.07 -16.23 -4.03
C VAL A 159 7.92 -17.22 -3.86
N MET A 160 7.93 -18.03 -2.80
CA MET A 160 6.87 -19.02 -2.57
C MET A 160 5.53 -18.36 -2.25
N GLN A 161 5.51 -17.30 -1.43
CA GLN A 161 4.29 -16.54 -1.17
C GLN A 161 3.74 -15.95 -2.47
N SER A 162 4.60 -15.34 -3.29
CA SER A 162 4.23 -14.79 -4.60
C SER A 162 3.69 -15.87 -5.53
N ALA A 163 4.32 -17.05 -5.58
CA ALA A 163 3.87 -18.17 -6.40
C ALA A 163 2.49 -18.69 -5.99
N ARG A 164 2.22 -18.77 -4.68
CA ARG A 164 0.92 -19.16 -4.15
C ARG A 164 -0.15 -18.13 -4.49
N ASP A 165 0.16 -16.85 -4.33
CA ASP A 165 -0.77 -15.75 -4.61
C ASP A 165 -1.04 -15.62 -6.13
N LEU A 166 -0.10 -16.06 -6.97
CA LEU A 166 -0.28 -16.23 -8.43
C LEU A 166 -0.95 -17.57 -8.82
N HIS A 167 -1.38 -18.37 -7.85
CA HIS A 167 -2.04 -19.67 -8.04
C HIS A 167 -1.20 -20.71 -8.82
N PHE A 168 0.12 -20.69 -8.66
CA PHE A 168 0.95 -21.80 -9.12
C PHE A 168 0.77 -23.01 -8.22
N HIS A 169 0.52 -24.17 -8.83
CA HIS A 169 0.29 -25.43 -8.12
C HIS A 169 1.56 -26.28 -8.04
N SER A 170 2.50 -26.13 -8.97
CA SER A 170 3.77 -26.85 -8.97
C SER A 170 4.89 -25.90 -9.37
N ILE A 171 5.96 -25.88 -8.58
CA ILE A 171 7.07 -24.93 -8.76
C ILE A 171 8.42 -25.62 -8.64
N CYS A 172 9.40 -25.13 -9.39
CA CYS A 172 10.81 -25.41 -9.16
C CYS A 172 11.51 -24.08 -8.86
N ILE A 173 12.15 -23.98 -7.70
CA ILE A 173 12.90 -22.80 -7.27
C ILE A 173 14.38 -23.04 -7.50
N ALA A 174 14.95 -22.28 -8.42
CA ALA A 174 16.35 -22.33 -8.75
C ALA A 174 17.10 -21.17 -8.06
N SER A 175 18.18 -21.47 -7.32
CA SER A 175 19.05 -20.47 -6.69
C SER A 175 20.52 -20.74 -7.02
N ASP A 176 21.30 -19.67 -7.18
CA ASP A 176 22.75 -19.77 -7.37
C ASP A 176 23.54 -19.93 -6.06
N HIS A 177 22.85 -19.89 -4.91
CA HIS A 177 23.45 -20.05 -3.60
C HIS A 177 23.31 -21.50 -3.10
N ARG A 178 24.37 -22.29 -3.32
CA ARG A 178 24.41 -23.73 -3.03
C ARG A 178 24.00 -24.07 -1.60
N ASP A 179 24.56 -23.36 -0.62
CA ASP A 179 24.28 -23.59 0.80
C ASP A 179 22.78 -23.41 1.12
N THR A 180 22.11 -22.45 0.46
CA THR A 180 20.66 -22.26 0.62
C THR A 180 19.88 -23.45 0.08
N VAL A 181 20.24 -23.95 -1.10
CA VAL A 181 19.59 -25.13 -1.68
C VAL A 181 19.82 -26.36 -0.80
N GLU A 182 21.05 -26.55 -0.31
CA GLU A 182 21.38 -27.64 0.61
C GLU A 182 20.58 -27.56 1.92
N ALA A 183 20.43 -26.35 2.48
CA ALA A 183 19.63 -26.15 3.68
C ALA A 183 18.15 -26.44 3.49
N LEU A 184 17.61 -26.21 2.28
CA LEU A 184 16.22 -26.53 1.95
C LEU A 184 16.01 -28.03 1.75
N LEU A 185 17.01 -28.71 1.17
CA LEU A 185 16.98 -30.16 0.96
C LEU A 185 17.26 -30.94 2.25
N SER A 186 18.00 -30.37 3.21
CA SER A 186 18.34 -31.01 4.48
C SER A 186 18.22 -30.05 5.69
N PRO A 187 17.01 -29.57 6.03
CA PRO A 187 16.83 -28.52 7.06
C PRO A 187 17.37 -28.88 8.44
N ALA A 188 17.34 -30.16 8.82
CA ALA A 188 17.83 -30.64 10.10
C ALA A 188 19.34 -30.38 10.31
N SER A 189 20.12 -30.32 9.24
CA SER A 189 21.56 -30.03 9.26
C SER A 189 21.88 -28.55 9.48
N TRP A 190 20.87 -27.67 9.42
CA TRP A 190 21.03 -26.21 9.46
C TRP A 190 20.25 -25.56 10.61
N PRO A 191 20.48 -25.95 11.88
CA PRO A 191 19.68 -25.52 13.02
C PRO A 191 19.69 -24.01 13.25
N ARG A 192 20.75 -23.31 12.84
CA ARG A 192 20.85 -21.84 12.91
C ARG A 192 19.74 -21.13 12.14
N PHE A 193 19.23 -21.73 11.06
CA PHE A 193 18.22 -21.13 10.18
C PHE A 193 16.84 -21.79 10.33
N ARG A 194 16.66 -22.62 11.37
CA ARG A 194 15.46 -23.42 11.62
C ARG A 194 14.15 -22.64 11.44
N CYS A 195 14.04 -21.46 12.04
CA CYS A 195 12.82 -20.66 11.98
C CYS A 195 12.41 -20.29 10.54
N LEU A 196 13.36 -19.91 9.67
CA LEU A 196 13.06 -19.60 8.27
C LEU A 196 12.79 -20.86 7.47
N LEU A 197 13.55 -21.92 7.71
CA LEU A 197 13.38 -23.21 7.03
C LEU A 197 12.03 -23.83 7.36
N GLU A 198 11.58 -23.81 8.62
CA GLU A 198 10.26 -24.32 9.03
C GLU A 198 9.12 -23.56 8.33
N GLN A 199 9.23 -22.24 8.19
CA GLN A 199 8.25 -21.44 7.45
C GLN A 199 8.19 -21.83 5.97
N ILE A 200 9.36 -22.03 5.34
CA ILE A 200 9.46 -22.46 3.95
C ILE A 200 8.86 -23.87 3.78
N MET A 201 9.21 -24.80 4.66
CA MET A 201 8.69 -26.17 4.63
C MET A 201 7.17 -26.21 4.88
N ALA A 202 6.64 -25.32 5.74
CA ALA A 202 5.20 -25.18 5.93
C ALA A 202 4.51 -24.68 4.65
N LEU A 203 5.12 -23.72 3.94
CA LEU A 203 4.61 -23.23 2.65
C LEU A 203 4.63 -24.30 1.56
N CYS A 204 5.57 -25.25 1.58
CA CYS A 204 5.59 -26.36 0.61
C CYS A 204 4.26 -27.12 0.60
N ASN A 205 3.57 -27.23 1.73
CA ASN A 205 2.26 -27.90 1.82
C ASN A 205 1.14 -27.19 1.06
N SER A 206 1.34 -25.94 0.61
CA SER A 206 0.37 -25.21 -0.21
C SER A 206 0.51 -25.49 -1.71
N PHE A 207 1.49 -26.29 -2.12
CA PHE A 207 1.75 -26.67 -3.50
C PHE A 207 1.55 -28.17 -3.69
N PHE A 208 1.15 -28.58 -4.89
CA PHE A 208 1.14 -29.99 -5.30
C PHE A 208 2.56 -30.55 -5.40
N SER A 209 3.52 -29.74 -5.86
CA SER A 209 4.93 -30.13 -5.96
C SER A 209 5.85 -28.92 -5.83
N VAL A 210 6.94 -29.10 -5.08
CA VAL A 210 8.02 -28.11 -4.93
C VAL A 210 9.35 -28.82 -5.13
N ALA A 211 10.19 -28.26 -5.99
CA ALA A 211 11.57 -28.67 -6.16
C ALA A 211 12.52 -27.50 -5.88
N PHE A 212 13.72 -27.79 -5.41
CA PHE A 212 14.80 -26.83 -5.20
C PHE A 212 16.02 -27.25 -5.99
N GLU A 213 16.57 -26.35 -6.79
CA GLU A 213 17.69 -26.65 -7.68
C GLU A 213 18.80 -25.60 -7.58
N VAL A 214 20.04 -26.06 -7.74
CA VAL A 214 21.20 -25.17 -7.85
C VAL A 214 21.34 -24.72 -9.29
N GLU A 215 21.40 -23.41 -9.50
CA GLU A 215 21.62 -22.79 -10.80
C GLU A 215 23.02 -22.18 -10.92
N LYS A 216 23.51 -22.04 -12.14
CA LYS A 216 24.78 -21.34 -12.40
C LYS A 216 24.57 -19.83 -12.20
N VAL A 217 25.53 -19.17 -11.54
CA VAL A 217 25.51 -17.71 -11.35
C VAL A 217 25.29 -16.94 -12.66
N GLY A 218 25.86 -17.41 -13.77
CA GLY A 218 25.67 -16.80 -15.09
C GLY A 218 24.24 -16.92 -15.63
N ALA A 219 23.54 -18.02 -15.34
CA ALA A 219 22.14 -18.20 -15.73
C ALA A 219 21.18 -17.36 -14.85
N ASN A 220 21.61 -17.01 -13.63
CA ASN A 220 20.85 -16.17 -12.70
C ASN A 220 21.23 -14.68 -12.76
N SER A 221 22.07 -14.25 -13.72
CA SER A 221 22.65 -12.91 -13.77
C SER A 221 21.61 -11.79 -13.81
N ILE A 222 20.56 -11.96 -14.62
CA ILE A 222 19.47 -10.98 -14.78
C ILE A 222 18.80 -10.70 -13.43
N VAL A 223 18.48 -11.76 -12.67
CA VAL A 223 17.83 -11.63 -11.36
C VAL A 223 18.74 -10.89 -10.38
N ARG A 224 20.04 -11.21 -10.38
CA ARG A 224 21.02 -10.53 -9.51
C ARG A 224 21.16 -9.06 -9.83
N ASP A 225 21.09 -8.68 -11.10
CA ASP A 225 21.21 -7.28 -11.49
C ASP A 225 19.95 -6.49 -11.14
N ILE A 226 18.76 -7.10 -11.24
CA ILE A 226 17.52 -6.49 -10.75
C ILE A 226 17.57 -6.28 -9.23
N ALA A 227 18.11 -7.24 -8.47
CA ALA A 227 18.18 -7.16 -7.00
C ALA A 227 19.18 -6.10 -6.47
N LYS A 228 20.02 -5.51 -7.31
CA LYS A 228 20.99 -4.46 -6.93
C LYS A 228 20.48 -3.03 -7.12
N VAL A 229 19.36 -2.87 -7.83
CA VAL A 229 18.77 -1.57 -8.22
C VAL A 229 17.69 -1.17 -7.22
#